data_AF-A0A182GAR6-F1
#
_entry.id   AF-A0A182GAR6-F1
#
_cell.length_a   1.000
_cell.length_b   1.000
_cell.length_c   1.000
_cell.angle_alpha   90.00
_cell.angle_beta   90.00
_cell.angle_gamma   90.00
#
_symmetry.space_group_name_H-M   'P 1'
#
loop_
_entity.id
_entity.type
_entity.pdbx_description
1 polymer ?
#
loop_
_entity_poly.entity_id
_entity_poly.type
_entity_poly.pdbx_seq_one_letter_code
_entity_poly.pdbx_strand_id
1 'polypeptide(L)'
;MVANFYTEIAHMPQISDQDMCTAMQQLSIQQQEEFDVIAALKELYIYVTKYRDQIIDSLDMDIHAKKMHLIHKLENVACTLEGK
;
A
#
# COMPACT_ATOMS: atom_id res chain seq x y z
N MET A 1 -34.74 -7.55 3.35
CA MET A 1 -34.15 -6.95 4.58
C MET A 1 -32.67 -7.23 4.56
N VAL A 2 -31.85 -6.34 5.13
CA VAL A 2 -30.38 -6.49 5.24
C VAL A 2 -29.97 -7.88 5.79
N ALA A 3 -30.73 -8.42 6.74
CA ALA A 3 -30.50 -9.75 7.30
C ALA A 3 -30.51 -10.89 6.25
N ASN A 4 -31.43 -10.84 5.29
CA ASN A 4 -31.50 -11.85 4.23
C ASN A 4 -30.31 -11.74 3.29
N PHE A 5 -29.88 -10.52 2.96
CA PHE A 5 -28.72 -10.28 2.10
C PHE A 5 -27.43 -10.86 2.70
N TYR A 6 -27.15 -10.64 3.99
CA TYR A 6 -25.99 -11.25 4.64
C TYR A 6 -26.10 -12.77 4.75
N THR A 7 -27.32 -13.28 4.97
CA THR A 7 -27.57 -14.73 4.98
C THR A 7 -27.24 -15.32 3.62
N GLU A 8 -27.70 -14.71 2.52
CA GLU A 8 -27.41 -15.17 1.16
C GLU A 8 -25.90 -15.13 0.86
N ILE A 9 -25.18 -14.08 1.26
CA ILE A 9 -23.72 -14.01 1.08
C ILE A 9 -23.00 -15.12 1.84
N ALA A 10 -23.41 -15.40 3.08
CA ALA A 10 -22.78 -16.44 3.89
C ALA A 10 -22.97 -17.86 3.32
N HIS A 11 -24.03 -18.08 2.54
CA HIS A 11 -24.30 -19.36 1.88
C HIS A 11 -23.63 -19.49 0.50
N MET A 12 -23.00 -18.44 -0.02
CA MET A 12 -22.25 -18.53 -1.28
C MET A 12 -21.00 -19.41 -1.12
N PRO A 13 -20.53 -20.06 -2.20
CA PRO A 13 -19.28 -20.81 -2.17
C PRO A 13 -18.11 -19.93 -1.72
N GLN A 14 -17.19 -20.50 -0.94
CA GLN A 14 -15.98 -19.79 -0.54
C GLN A 14 -15.13 -19.46 -1.76
N ILE A 15 -14.64 -18.23 -1.81
CA ILE A 15 -13.68 -17.77 -2.81
C ILE A 15 -12.29 -18.19 -2.34
N SER A 16 -11.51 -18.86 -3.19
CA SER A 16 -10.14 -19.20 -2.87
C SER A 16 -9.23 -17.97 -2.93
N ASP A 17 -8.11 -18.01 -2.20
CA ASP A 17 -7.09 -16.94 -2.28
C ASP A 17 -6.60 -16.72 -3.71
N GLN A 18 -6.49 -17.80 -4.50
CA GLN A 18 -6.06 -17.76 -5.90
C GLN A 18 -7.08 -17.04 -6.79
N ASP A 19 -8.37 -17.33 -6.63
CA ASP A 19 -9.43 -16.68 -7.41
C ASP A 19 -9.51 -15.19 -7.07
N MET A 20 -9.37 -14.86 -5.78
CA MET A 20 -9.33 -13.46 -5.32
C MET A 20 -8.12 -12.72 -5.89
N CYS A 21 -6.92 -13.31 -5.84
CA CYS A 21 -5.72 -12.72 -6.43
C CYS A 21 -5.88 -12.49 -7.94
N THR A 22 -6.47 -13.45 -8.65
CA THR A 22 -6.73 -13.36 -10.09
C THR A 22 -7.68 -12.22 -10.41
N ALA A 23 -8.80 -12.12 -9.69
CA ALA A 23 -9.76 -11.05 -9.87
C ALA A 23 -9.15 -9.66 -9.61
N MET A 24 -8.35 -9.53 -8.54
CA MET A 24 -7.65 -8.28 -8.23
C MET A 24 -6.60 -7.91 -9.28
N GLN A 25 -5.87 -8.89 -9.81
CA GLN A 25 -4.89 -8.64 -10.88
C GLN A 25 -5.57 -8.16 -12.16
N GLN A 26 -6.69 -8.78 -12.55
CA GLN A 26 -7.47 -8.37 -13.72
C GLN A 26 -7.99 -6.94 -13.56
N LEU A 27 -8.51 -6.60 -12.38
CA LEU A 27 -8.97 -5.24 -12.08
C LEU A 27 -7.82 -4.23 -12.16
N SER A 28 -6.63 -4.56 -11.64
CA SER A 28 -5.44 -3.71 -11.71
C SER A 28 -5.01 -3.42 -13.15
N ILE A 29 -5.00 -4.46 -14.01
CA ILE A 29 -4.68 -4.30 -15.44
C ILE A 29 -5.72 -3.43 -16.14
N GLN A 30 -7.00 -3.64 -15.85
CA GLN A 30 -8.10 -2.89 -16.47
C GLN A 30 -8.02 -1.38 -16.16
N GLN A 31 -7.44 -1.01 -15.01
CA GLN A 31 -7.40 0.37 -14.51
C GLN A 31 -5.99 1.00 -14.57
N GLN A 32 -5.05 0.37 -15.26
CA GLN A 32 -3.62 0.72 -15.19
C GLN A 32 -3.31 2.18 -15.58
N GLU A 33 -4.06 2.75 -16.51
CA GLU A 33 -3.82 4.10 -17.07
C GLU A 33 -4.80 5.16 -16.57
N GLU A 34 -5.69 4.80 -15.63
CA GLU A 34 -6.77 5.69 -15.18
C GLU A 34 -6.32 6.72 -14.14
N PHE A 35 -5.13 6.56 -13.55
CA PHE A 35 -4.68 7.36 -12.43
C PHE A 35 -3.26 7.91 -12.62
N ASP A 36 -3.07 9.18 -12.25
CA ASP A 36 -1.73 9.76 -12.11
C ASP A 36 -1.10 9.26 -10.80
N VAL A 37 -0.40 8.13 -10.91
CA VAL A 37 0.32 7.51 -9.79
C VAL A 37 1.41 8.43 -9.24
N ILE A 38 2.03 9.27 -10.08
CA ILE A 38 3.11 10.17 -9.65
C ILE A 38 2.53 11.29 -8.77
N ALA A 39 1.39 11.86 -9.16
CA ALA A 39 0.69 12.85 -8.33
C ALA A 39 0.28 12.26 -6.98
N ALA A 40 -0.32 11.05 -6.98
CA ALA A 40 -0.69 10.37 -5.74
C ALA A 40 0.52 10.10 -4.83
N LEU A 41 1.65 9.66 -5.39
CA LEU A 41 2.89 9.43 -4.63
C LEU A 41 3.45 10.72 -4.02
N LYS A 42 3.38 11.85 -4.73
CA LYS A 42 3.79 13.15 -4.19
C LYS A 42 2.95 13.55 -2.99
N GLU A 43 1.62 13.39 -3.07
CA GLU A 43 0.71 13.66 -1.95
C GLU A 43 1.01 12.76 -0.74
N LEU A 44 1.29 11.48 -0.97
CA LEU A 44 1.70 10.56 0.11
C LEU A 44 3.03 10.98 0.75
N TYR A 45 3.99 11.45 -0.06
CA TYR A 45 5.31 11.87 0.42
C TYR A 45 5.25 13.12 1.34
N ILE A 46 4.22 13.97 1.19
CA ILE A 46 3.98 15.08 2.13
C ILE A 46 3.81 14.54 3.56
N TYR A 47 3.15 13.39 3.74
CA TYR A 47 2.99 12.79 5.07
C TYR A 47 4.28 12.14 5.57
N VAL A 48 5.08 11.57 4.67
CA VAL A 48 6.40 11.01 5.00
C VAL A 48 7.31 12.10 5.55
N THR A 49 7.34 13.27 4.91
CA THR A 49 8.14 14.41 5.38
C THR A 49 7.59 15.01 6.67
N LYS A 50 6.26 15.16 6.78
CA LYS A 50 5.60 15.70 7.98
C LYS A 50 5.87 14.87 9.24
N TYR A 51 5.92 13.54 9.11
CA TYR A 51 6.10 12.62 10.23
C TYR A 51 7.44 11.89 10.19
N ARG A 52 8.46 12.53 9.60
CA ARG A 52 9.76 11.91 9.32
C ARG A 52 10.34 11.23 10.55
N ASP A 53 10.44 11.94 11.67
CA ASP A 53 11.10 11.43 12.87
C ASP A 53 10.34 10.24 13.45
N GLN A 54 9.00 10.30 13.53
CA GLN A 54 8.19 9.18 14.01
C GLN A 54 8.30 7.94 13.10
N ILE A 55 8.39 8.13 11.79
CA ILE A 55 8.56 7.05 10.83
C ILE A 55 9.95 6.42 11.00
N ILE A 56 11.01 7.22 11.11
CA ILE A 56 12.37 6.73 11.34
C ILE A 56 12.46 5.96 12.65
N ASP A 57 11.92 6.49 13.74
CA ASP A 57 11.88 5.81 15.04
C ASP A 57 11.14 4.48 14.95
N SER A 58 9.99 4.44 14.26
CA SER A 58 9.22 3.20 14.07
C SER A 58 10.00 2.16 13.28
N LEU A 59 10.69 2.58 12.20
CA LEU A 59 11.54 1.70 11.40
C LEU A 59 12.80 1.25 12.16
N ASP A 60 13.30 2.06 13.10
CA ASP A 60 14.41 1.68 13.98
C ASP A 60 13.95 0.87 15.20
N MET A 61 12.66 0.70 15.45
CA MET A 61 12.18 -0.23 16.47
C MET A 61 11.85 -1.62 15.88
N ASP A 62 11.63 -1.72 14.56
CA ASP A 62 11.30 -2.97 13.88
C ASP A 62 12.54 -3.70 13.34
N ILE A 63 12.80 -4.91 13.87
CA ILE A 63 13.91 -5.78 13.46
C ILE A 63 13.84 -6.15 11.97
N HIS A 64 12.64 -6.37 11.43
CA HIS A 64 12.47 -6.69 10.01
C HIS A 64 12.77 -5.48 9.13
N ALA A 65 12.31 -4.29 9.54
CA ALA A 65 12.61 -3.03 8.85
C ALA A 65 14.11 -2.74 8.83
N LYS A 66 14.81 -2.95 9.94
CA LYS A 66 16.28 -2.85 10.01
C LYS A 66 16.96 -3.83 9.06
N LYS A 67 16.57 -5.11 9.10
CA LYS A 67 17.13 -6.16 8.23
C LYS A 67 16.94 -5.85 6.75
N MET A 68 15.83 -5.20 6.39
CA MET A 68 15.53 -4.78 5.03
C MET A 68 16.12 -3.39 4.67
N HIS A 69 16.84 -2.76 5.60
CA HIS A 69 17.42 -1.42 5.48
C HIS A 69 16.41 -0.36 5.02
N LEU A 70 15.19 -0.40 5.58
CA LEU A 70 14.09 0.47 5.12
C LEU A 70 14.35 1.96 5.38
N ILE A 71 15.02 2.32 6.48
CA ILE A 71 15.43 3.71 6.75
C ILE A 71 16.30 4.24 5.61
N HIS A 72 17.35 3.52 5.25
CA HIS A 72 18.27 3.92 4.18
C HIS A 72 17.54 4.02 2.82
N LYS A 73 16.59 3.12 2.54
CA LYS A 73 15.76 3.23 1.32
C LYS A 73 14.90 4.49 1.33
N LEU A 74 14.34 4.86 2.48
CA LEU A 74 13.54 6.07 2.63
C LEU A 74 14.40 7.33 2.45
N GLU A 75 15.61 7.35 3.00
CA GLU A 75 16.58 8.43 2.81
C GLU A 75 17.00 8.59 1.35
N ASN A 76 17.21 7.49 0.63
CA ASN A 76 17.52 7.53 -0.81
C ASN A 76 16.38 8.15 -1.63
N VAL A 77 15.12 7.85 -1.28
CA VAL A 77 13.95 8.47 -1.91
C VAL A 77 13.95 9.98 -1.64
N ALA A 78 14.24 10.39 -0.40
CA ALA A 78 14.33 11.81 -0.04
C ALA A 78 15.42 12.55 -0.84
N CYS A 79 16.64 12.01 -0.90
CA CYS A 79 17.74 12.60 -1.67
C CYS A 79 17.38 12.76 -3.16
N THR A 80 16.76 11.73 -3.74
CA THR A 80 16.37 11.72 -5.17
C THR A 80 15.29 12.79 -5.46
N LEU A 81 14.35 13.00 -4.53
CA LEU A 81 13.28 13.99 -4.68
C LEU A 81 13.74 15.42 -4.40
N GLU A 82 14.72 15.61 -3.52
CA GLU A 82 15.32 16.92 -3.19
C GLU A 82 16.38 17.38 -4.20
N GLY A 83 16.74 16.54 -5.19
CA GLY A 83 17.64 16.90 -6.27
C GLY A 83 19.12 17.02 -5.86
N LYS A 84 19.54 16.24 -4.86
CA LYS A 84 20.96 16.08 -4.51
C LYS A 84 21.60 14.87 -5.21
#